data_AF-A0A2J8VP82-F1
#
_entry.id   AF-A0A2J8VP82-F1
#
_cell.length_a   1.000
_cell.length_b   1.000
_cell.length_c   1.000
_cell.angle_alpha   90.00
_cell.angle_beta   90.00
_cell.angle_gamma   90.00
#
_symmetry.space_group_name_H-M   'P 1'
#
loop_
_entity.id
_entity.type
_entity.pdbx_description
1 polymer ?
#
loop_
_entity_poly.entity_id
_entity_poly.type
_entity_poly.pdbx_seq_one_letter_code
_entity_poly.pdbx_strand_id
1 'polypeptide(L)'
;MAERAALEELVKLQGERVRGLKQQKASAELIEEEVAKLLKLKAQLGPDESKQKFVLKTPKGTRDYSPRQMAVREKVFDVIIRCFKRHGAEVIDTPVFELKVNDRRILDGMFAICGVSDSKFRTICSSVDKLDKVSWEEVKNEMVGEKGLAPEVADRIGDYVQQHGGVSLVEQLLQDPKLSQSKQALEGLGDLKLLFEYLTLFGIDDKISFDLSLARGLDYYTGVIYEAVLLQTPAQAGEEPLGVGSVAAGGRYDGLVGMFDPKGRKVPCVGLSIGVERIFSIVEQRLE
;
A
#
# COMPACT_ATOMS: atom_id res chain seq x y z
N MET A 1 -21.06 -30.06 -36.70
CA MET A 1 -22.24 -29.18 -36.54
C MET A 1 -23.55 -29.96 -36.52
N ALA A 2 -23.84 -30.82 -37.51
CA ALA A 2 -25.06 -31.66 -37.52
C ALA A 2 -25.18 -32.60 -36.29
N GLU A 3 -24.07 -33.19 -35.84
CA GLU A 3 -24.04 -34.13 -34.72
C GLU A 3 -24.29 -33.46 -33.35
N ARG A 4 -23.83 -32.21 -33.18
CA ARG A 4 -24.09 -31.39 -31.97
C ARG A 4 -25.55 -30.94 -31.91
N ALA A 5 -26.12 -30.49 -33.03
CA ALA A 5 -27.53 -30.09 -33.10
C ALA A 5 -28.48 -31.26 -32.78
N ALA A 6 -28.17 -32.46 -33.28
CA ALA A 6 -28.91 -33.67 -32.94
C ALA A 6 -28.82 -33.99 -31.43
N LEU A 7 -27.64 -33.82 -30.84
CA LEU A 7 -27.43 -34.03 -29.41
C LEU A 7 -28.14 -32.98 -28.53
N GLU A 8 -28.21 -31.73 -28.98
CA GLU A 8 -28.97 -30.64 -28.33
C GLU A 8 -30.47 -30.94 -28.33
N GLU A 9 -31.00 -31.47 -29.44
CA GLU A 9 -32.39 -31.88 -29.56
C GLU A 9 -32.72 -33.08 -28.67
N LEU A 10 -31.82 -34.07 -28.57
CA LEU A 10 -31.94 -35.18 -27.64
C LEU A 10 -31.93 -34.72 -26.17
N VAL A 11 -31.07 -33.76 -25.80
CA VAL A 11 -31.06 -33.17 -24.45
C VAL A 11 -32.35 -32.43 -24.15
N LYS A 12 -32.91 -31.72 -25.14
CA LYS A 12 -34.19 -31.02 -24.99
C LYS A 12 -35.34 -32.00 -24.76
N LEU A 13 -35.45 -33.03 -25.61
CA LEU A 13 -36.47 -34.09 -25.50
C LEU A 13 -36.37 -34.84 -24.17
N GLN A 14 -35.16 -35.21 -23.75
CA GLN A 14 -34.92 -35.88 -22.48
C GLN A 14 -35.26 -34.97 -21.28
N GLY A 15 -35.00 -33.67 -21.37
CA GLY A 15 -35.37 -32.69 -20.36
C GLY A 15 -36.89 -32.44 -20.25
N GLU A 16 -37.61 -32.52 -21.36
CA GLU A 16 -39.08 -32.49 -21.37
C GLU A 16 -39.67 -33.76 -20.75
N ARG A 17 -39.09 -34.93 -21.05
CA ARG A 17 -39.50 -36.21 -20.45
C ARG A 17 -39.36 -36.22 -18.93
N VAL A 18 -38.21 -35.76 -18.40
CA VAL A 18 -38.00 -35.62 -16.95
C VAL A 18 -39.01 -34.67 -16.31
N ARG A 19 -39.35 -33.56 -16.97
CA ARG A 19 -40.35 -32.61 -16.48
C ARG A 19 -41.76 -33.21 -16.47
N GLY A 20 -42.14 -33.94 -17.51
CA GLY A 20 -43.40 -34.66 -17.59
C GLY A 20 -43.54 -35.70 -16.48
N LEU A 21 -42.51 -36.51 -16.24
CA LEU A 21 -42.50 -37.52 -15.17
C LEU A 21 -42.63 -36.91 -13.77
N LYS A 22 -41.99 -35.76 -13.53
CA LYS A 22 -42.14 -35.00 -12.27
C LYS A 22 -43.55 -34.45 -12.09
N GLN A 23 -44.17 -33.94 -13.15
CA GLN A 23 -45.55 -33.44 -13.11
C GLN A 23 -46.56 -34.55 -12.88
N GLN A 24 -46.33 -35.74 -13.46
CA GLN A 24 -47.17 -36.92 -13.28
C GLN A 24 -46.92 -37.65 -11.95
N LYS A 25 -46.00 -37.16 -11.10
CA LYS A 25 -45.60 -37.80 -9.83
C LYS A 25 -45.23 -39.28 -10.00
N ALA A 26 -44.48 -39.59 -11.07
CA ALA A 26 -43.94 -40.93 -11.28
C ALA A 26 -43.01 -41.35 -10.13
N SER A 27 -42.66 -42.65 -10.05
CA SER A 27 -41.79 -43.15 -8.98
C SER A 27 -40.43 -42.44 -8.97
N ALA A 28 -39.87 -42.24 -7.78
CA ALA A 28 -38.59 -41.56 -7.61
C ALA A 28 -37.45 -42.24 -8.40
N GLU A 29 -37.44 -43.58 -8.42
CA GLU A 29 -36.48 -44.40 -9.16
C GLU A 29 -36.49 -44.09 -10.67
N LEU A 30 -37.68 -43.96 -11.27
CA LEU A 30 -37.83 -43.62 -12.69
C LEU A 30 -37.36 -42.20 -13.00
N ILE A 31 -37.63 -41.25 -12.09
CA ILE A 31 -37.19 -39.86 -12.26
C ILE A 31 -35.66 -39.76 -12.16
N GLU A 32 -35.06 -40.48 -11.20
CA GLU A 32 -33.60 -40.52 -11.03
C GLU A 32 -32.89 -41.14 -12.23
N GLU A 33 -33.41 -42.24 -12.77
CA GLU A 33 -32.85 -42.89 -13.96
C GLU A 33 -32.86 -41.95 -15.18
N GLU A 34 -33.97 -41.26 -15.42
CA GLU A 34 -34.12 -40.35 -16.56
C GLU A 34 -33.32 -39.04 -16.38
N VAL A 35 -33.13 -38.58 -15.13
CA VAL A 35 -32.21 -37.48 -14.80
C VAL A 35 -30.75 -37.89 -15.04
N ALA A 36 -30.36 -39.12 -14.68
CA ALA A 36 -29.02 -39.64 -14.95
C ALA A 36 -28.72 -39.70 -16.46
N LYS A 37 -29.70 -40.11 -17.27
CA LYS A 37 -29.61 -40.08 -18.74
C LYS A 37 -29.45 -38.64 -19.26
N LEU A 38 -30.21 -37.70 -18.73
CA LEU A 38 -30.10 -36.27 -19.09
C LEU A 38 -28.71 -35.69 -18.76
N LEU A 39 -28.15 -36.03 -17.60
CA LEU A 39 -26.83 -35.57 -17.19
C LEU A 39 -25.72 -36.14 -18.08
N LYS A 40 -25.81 -37.43 -18.46
CA LYS A 40 -24.88 -38.05 -19.41
C LYS A 40 -24.92 -37.37 -20.79
N LEU A 41 -26.11 -37.08 -21.31
CA LEU A 41 -26.26 -36.36 -22.58
C LEU A 41 -25.72 -34.93 -22.51
N LYS A 42 -25.93 -34.22 -21.39
CA LYS A 42 -25.35 -32.88 -21.18
C LYS A 42 -23.82 -32.90 -21.07
N ALA A 43 -23.24 -33.95 -20.48
CA ALA A 43 -21.79 -34.09 -20.40
C ALA A 43 -21.15 -34.27 -21.80
N GLN A 44 -21.86 -34.91 -22.74
CA GLN A 44 -21.41 -35.09 -24.12
C GLN A 44 -21.47 -33.80 -24.96
N LEU A 45 -22.32 -32.82 -24.60
CA LEU A 45 -22.40 -31.53 -25.28
C LEU A 45 -21.22 -30.59 -25.00
N GLY A 46 -20.43 -30.87 -23.95
CA GLY A 46 -19.38 -29.97 -23.49
C GLY A 46 -19.92 -28.63 -22.97
N PRO A 47 -19.04 -27.72 -22.49
CA PRO A 47 -19.44 -26.38 -22.11
C PRO A 47 -19.96 -25.60 -23.33
N ASP A 48 -21.07 -24.90 -23.13
CA ASP A 48 -21.70 -24.08 -24.17
C ASP A 48 -20.87 -22.81 -24.41
N GLU A 49 -19.86 -22.91 -25.30
CA GLU A 49 -18.99 -21.78 -25.68
C GLU A 49 -19.77 -20.60 -26.29
N SER A 50 -21.02 -20.82 -26.72
CA SER A 50 -21.88 -19.78 -27.30
C SER A 50 -22.45 -18.79 -26.27
N LYS A 51 -22.26 -19.07 -24.97
CA LYS A 51 -22.66 -18.18 -23.86
C LYS A 51 -21.45 -17.76 -23.05
N GLN A 52 -20.48 -17.09 -23.68
CA GLN A 52 -19.61 -16.20 -22.92
C GLN A 52 -20.47 -15.08 -22.34
N LYS A 53 -20.90 -15.25 -21.09
CA LYS A 53 -21.66 -14.26 -20.33
C LYS A 53 -20.78 -13.04 -20.14
N PHE A 54 -20.94 -12.04 -21.01
CA PHE A 54 -20.23 -10.77 -20.90
C PHE A 54 -20.67 -10.08 -19.61
N VAL A 55 -19.74 -9.89 -18.68
CA VAL A 55 -19.98 -9.23 -17.40
C VAL A 55 -19.50 -7.79 -17.54
N LEU A 56 -20.43 -6.85 -17.42
CA LEU A 56 -20.11 -5.44 -17.22
C LEU A 56 -19.43 -5.30 -15.87
N LYS A 57 -18.15 -4.91 -15.89
CA LYS A 57 -17.35 -4.66 -14.70
C LYS A 57 -16.26 -3.64 -15.04
N THR A 58 -15.88 -2.85 -14.06
CA THR A 58 -14.66 -2.04 -14.13
C THR A 58 -13.43 -2.95 -14.12
N PRO A 59 -12.27 -2.46 -14.63
CA PRO A 59 -10.99 -3.13 -14.43
C PRO A 59 -10.73 -3.42 -12.93
N LYS A 60 -10.07 -4.54 -12.63
CA LYS A 60 -9.74 -4.91 -11.24
C LYS A 60 -8.94 -3.78 -10.57
N GLY A 61 -9.34 -3.42 -9.35
CA GLY A 61 -8.71 -2.34 -8.59
C GLY A 61 -9.20 -0.92 -8.94
N THR A 62 -10.23 -0.80 -9.80
CA THR A 62 -10.82 0.50 -10.17
C THR A 62 -12.31 0.54 -9.84
N ARG A 63 -12.84 1.74 -9.56
CA ARG A 63 -14.25 1.99 -9.28
C ARG A 63 -14.72 3.26 -9.97
N ASP A 64 -16.00 3.29 -10.32
CA ASP A 64 -16.69 4.53 -10.65
C ASP A 64 -16.99 5.32 -9.36
N TYR A 65 -17.24 6.61 -9.50
CA TYR A 65 -17.73 7.45 -8.42
C TYR A 65 -19.15 7.90 -8.75
N SER A 66 -20.08 7.59 -7.85
CA SER A 66 -21.46 8.07 -7.95
C SER A 66 -21.55 9.59 -7.71
N PRO A 67 -22.69 10.25 -8.03
CA PRO A 67 -22.88 11.67 -7.74
C PRO A 67 -22.64 12.04 -6.26
N ARG A 68 -23.06 11.17 -5.32
CA ARG A 68 -22.80 11.35 -3.88
C ARG A 68 -21.30 11.34 -3.57
N GLN A 69 -20.57 10.38 -4.10
CA GLN A 69 -19.12 10.26 -3.89
C GLN A 69 -18.35 11.39 -4.57
N MET A 70 -18.82 11.88 -5.72
CA MET A 70 -18.26 13.06 -6.38
C MET A 70 -18.43 14.32 -5.52
N ALA A 71 -19.58 14.53 -4.88
CA ALA A 71 -19.76 15.64 -3.96
C ALA A 71 -18.78 15.60 -2.77
N VAL A 72 -18.50 14.40 -2.23
CA VAL A 72 -17.48 14.20 -1.18
C VAL A 72 -16.08 14.53 -1.73
N ARG A 73 -15.74 14.00 -2.90
CA ARG A 73 -14.44 14.21 -3.55
C ARG A 73 -14.16 15.69 -3.78
N GLU A 74 -15.10 16.44 -4.36
CA GLU A 74 -14.97 17.88 -4.59
C GLU A 74 -14.75 18.64 -3.28
N LYS A 75 -15.50 18.30 -2.23
CA LYS A 75 -15.36 18.93 -0.90
C LYS A 75 -13.98 18.70 -0.29
N VAL A 76 -13.43 17.48 -0.41
CA VAL A 76 -12.10 17.16 0.10
C VAL A 76 -11.01 17.87 -0.72
N PHE A 77 -11.10 17.82 -2.05
CA PHE A 77 -10.13 18.47 -2.92
C PHE A 77 -10.11 19.98 -2.77
N ASP A 78 -11.26 20.61 -2.59
CA ASP A 78 -11.35 22.04 -2.34
C ASP A 78 -10.57 22.47 -1.08
N VAL A 79 -10.66 21.71 0.02
CA VAL A 79 -9.85 21.96 1.23
C VAL A 79 -8.35 21.83 0.95
N ILE A 80 -7.95 20.77 0.24
CA ILE A 80 -6.54 20.50 -0.09
C ILE A 80 -5.98 21.60 -1.01
N ILE A 81 -6.69 21.92 -2.09
CA ILE A 81 -6.27 22.92 -3.08
C ILE A 81 -6.18 24.31 -2.44
N ARG A 82 -7.13 24.68 -1.56
CA ARG A 82 -7.04 25.94 -0.79
C ARG A 82 -5.78 26.00 0.06
N CYS A 83 -5.38 24.88 0.68
CA CYS A 83 -4.14 24.81 1.44
C CYS A 83 -2.92 25.04 0.53
N PHE A 84 -2.81 24.29 -0.58
CA PHE A 84 -1.69 24.46 -1.51
C PHE A 84 -1.59 25.87 -2.09
N LYS A 85 -2.71 26.48 -2.48
CA LYS A 85 -2.75 27.87 -2.95
C LYS A 85 -2.32 28.87 -1.87
N ARG A 86 -2.70 28.65 -0.60
CA ARG A 86 -2.27 29.50 0.53
C ARG A 86 -0.75 29.50 0.69
N HIS A 87 -0.09 28.39 0.36
CA HIS A 87 1.37 28.26 0.38
C HIS A 87 2.05 28.64 -0.94
N GLY A 88 1.31 29.21 -1.91
CA GLY A 88 1.88 29.72 -3.16
C GLY A 88 2.27 28.65 -4.18
N ALA A 89 1.74 27.44 -4.08
CA ALA A 89 2.06 26.37 -5.03
C ALA A 89 1.48 26.63 -6.42
N GLU A 90 2.27 26.35 -7.46
CA GLU A 90 1.82 26.29 -8.84
C GLU A 90 1.26 24.90 -9.17
N VAL A 91 0.26 24.85 -10.05
CA VAL A 91 -0.36 23.59 -10.48
C VAL A 91 0.20 23.15 -11.81
N ILE A 92 0.53 21.86 -11.91
CA ILE A 92 0.90 21.18 -13.14
C ILE A 92 0.08 19.91 -13.27
N ASP A 93 -0.07 19.44 -14.52
CA ASP A 93 -0.67 18.15 -14.84
C ASP A 93 0.22 17.45 -15.86
N THR A 94 0.43 16.15 -15.68
CA THR A 94 1.28 15.32 -16.55
C THR A 94 0.43 14.25 -17.24
N PRO A 95 0.85 13.74 -18.41
CA PRO A 95 0.14 12.64 -19.06
C PRO A 95 -0.06 11.43 -18.13
N VAL A 96 -1.16 10.70 -18.32
CA VAL A 96 -1.48 9.50 -17.50
C VAL A 96 -0.48 8.34 -17.70
N PHE A 97 0.27 8.37 -18.80
CA PHE A 97 1.35 7.41 -19.09
C PHE A 97 2.62 8.14 -19.49
N GLU A 98 3.75 7.64 -19.02
CA GLU A 98 5.09 8.13 -19.36
C GLU A 98 5.85 7.09 -20.20
N LEU A 99 6.79 7.56 -21.04
CA LEU A 99 7.61 6.69 -21.88
C LEU A 99 8.60 5.88 -21.03
N LYS A 100 8.49 4.55 -21.07
CA LYS A 100 9.41 3.64 -20.38
C LYS A 100 10.52 3.22 -21.34
N VAL A 101 11.75 3.64 -21.08
CA VAL A 101 12.97 3.14 -21.74
C VAL A 101 13.93 2.68 -20.67
N ASN A 102 14.51 1.49 -20.82
CA ASN A 102 15.50 0.95 -19.89
C ASN A 102 16.53 0.12 -20.66
N ASP A 103 17.74 0.00 -20.12
CA ASP A 103 18.80 -0.89 -20.60
C ASP A 103 19.29 -1.75 -19.45
N ARG A 104 19.28 -3.07 -19.64
CA ARG A 104 19.64 -4.05 -18.62
C ARG A 104 21.04 -3.84 -18.04
N ARG A 105 21.99 -3.38 -18.85
CA ARG A 105 23.38 -3.14 -18.42
C ARG A 105 23.48 -1.97 -17.44
N ILE A 106 22.54 -1.02 -17.50
CA ILE A 106 22.45 0.11 -16.57
C ILE A 106 21.99 -0.37 -15.20
N LEU A 107 21.06 -1.34 -15.14
CA LEU A 107 20.65 -1.97 -13.88
C LEU A 107 21.80 -2.75 -13.24
N ASP A 108 22.48 -3.57 -14.03
CA ASP A 108 23.63 -4.37 -13.56
C ASP A 108 24.79 -3.47 -13.08
N GLY A 109 25.06 -2.39 -13.80
CA GLY A 109 26.03 -1.37 -13.39
C GLY A 109 25.62 -0.65 -12.12
N MET A 110 24.38 -0.14 -12.03
CA MET A 110 23.85 0.60 -10.88
C MET A 110 23.94 -0.21 -9.57
N PHE A 111 23.65 -1.51 -9.61
CA PHE A 111 23.79 -2.35 -8.42
C PHE A 111 25.25 -2.55 -7.98
N ALA A 112 26.19 -2.58 -8.92
CA ALA A 112 27.61 -2.69 -8.63
C ALA A 112 28.21 -1.41 -8.01
N ILE A 113 27.81 -0.21 -8.46
CA ILE A 113 28.33 1.08 -7.95
C ILE A 113 27.70 1.51 -6.61
N CYS A 114 26.51 1.00 -6.26
CA CYS A 114 25.83 1.32 -4.99
C CYS A 114 26.39 0.56 -3.77
N GLY A 115 27.47 -0.22 -3.89
CA GLY A 115 28.18 -0.83 -2.75
C GLY A 115 27.38 -1.88 -1.98
N VAL A 116 26.41 -2.51 -2.63
CA VAL A 116 25.55 -3.53 -2.02
C VAL A 116 26.38 -4.79 -1.69
N SER A 117 26.30 -5.31 -0.46
CA SER A 117 26.42 -6.76 -0.29
C SER A 117 25.03 -7.36 -0.51
N ASP A 118 24.87 -8.12 -1.59
CA ASP A 118 23.59 -8.37 -2.31
C ASP A 118 22.39 -8.89 -1.51
N SER A 119 22.55 -9.32 -0.25
CA SER A 119 21.58 -10.22 0.37
C SER A 119 20.63 -9.63 1.43
N LYS A 120 20.95 -8.52 2.13
CA LYS A 120 20.26 -8.26 3.43
C LYS A 120 19.77 -6.85 3.75
N PHE A 121 20.27 -5.78 3.13
CA PHE A 121 19.92 -4.41 3.54
C PHE A 121 18.44 -4.06 3.31
N ARG A 122 17.96 -4.22 2.08
CA ARG A 122 16.53 -4.01 1.73
C ARG A 122 15.61 -4.93 2.54
N THR A 123 16.07 -6.15 2.81
CA THR A 123 15.33 -7.16 3.54
C THR A 123 15.12 -6.73 5.00
N ILE A 124 16.15 -6.24 5.70
CA ILE A 124 16.01 -5.77 7.08
C ILE A 124 15.14 -4.51 7.16
N CYS A 125 15.32 -3.55 6.26
CA CYS A 125 14.46 -2.36 6.22
C CYS A 125 12.98 -2.70 6.00
N SER A 126 12.69 -3.69 5.15
CA SER A 126 11.32 -4.21 4.97
C SER A 126 10.78 -4.94 6.20
N SER A 127 11.62 -5.47 7.09
CA SER A 127 11.18 -6.03 8.39
C SER A 127 10.76 -4.93 9.35
N VAL A 128 11.59 -3.89 9.45
CA VAL A 128 11.34 -2.75 10.34
C VAL A 128 10.08 -1.99 9.93
N ASP A 129 9.79 -1.85 8.63
CA ASP A 129 8.55 -1.23 8.14
C ASP A 129 7.28 -1.96 8.60
N LYS A 130 7.36 -3.24 9.00
CA LYS A 130 6.20 -3.99 9.50
C LYS A 130 5.88 -3.66 10.97
N LEU A 131 6.76 -2.96 11.71
CA LEU A 131 6.49 -2.58 13.10
C LEU A 131 5.24 -1.69 13.24
N ASP A 132 4.78 -1.07 12.15
CA ASP A 132 3.51 -0.35 12.10
C ASP A 132 2.27 -1.27 12.25
N LYS A 133 2.44 -2.59 12.08
CA LYS A 133 1.37 -3.59 12.06
C LYS A 133 1.62 -4.84 12.92
N VAL A 134 2.88 -5.13 13.26
CA VAL A 134 3.27 -6.34 14.01
C VAL A 134 4.17 -6.01 15.19
N SER A 135 4.20 -6.91 16.18
CA SER A 135 5.01 -6.73 17.38
C SER A 135 6.51 -6.81 17.09
N TRP A 136 7.33 -6.19 17.96
CA TRP A 136 8.79 -6.31 17.87
C TRP A 136 9.28 -7.76 17.93
N GLU A 137 8.61 -8.63 18.71
CA GLU A 137 8.98 -10.05 18.83
C GLU A 137 8.85 -10.77 17.49
N GLU A 138 7.79 -10.51 16.73
CA GLU A 138 7.59 -11.06 15.38
C GLU A 138 8.64 -10.54 14.40
N VAL A 139 8.94 -9.24 14.44
CA VAL A 139 9.98 -8.62 13.59
C VAL A 139 11.37 -9.15 13.92
N LYS A 140 11.70 -9.33 15.21
CA LYS A 140 12.96 -9.93 15.66
C LYS A 140 13.09 -11.38 15.18
N ASN A 141 12.02 -12.18 15.31
CA ASN A 141 12.00 -13.57 14.82
C ASN A 141 12.20 -13.65 13.31
N GLU A 142 11.60 -12.75 12.52
CA GLU A 142 11.83 -12.66 11.07
C GLU A 142 13.30 -12.30 10.75
N MET A 143 13.87 -11.30 11.45
CA MET A 143 15.24 -10.85 11.21
C MET A 143 16.29 -11.92 11.55
N VAL A 144 16.09 -12.67 12.64
CA VAL A 144 17.01 -13.73 13.08
C VAL A 144 16.78 -15.01 12.26
N GLY A 145 15.54 -15.47 12.16
CA GLY A 145 15.17 -16.76 11.59
C GLY A 145 15.20 -16.81 10.06
N GLU A 146 14.70 -15.77 9.39
CA GLU A 146 14.58 -15.76 7.92
C GLU A 146 15.71 -14.99 7.25
N LYS A 147 16.20 -13.92 7.91
CA LYS A 147 17.21 -13.01 7.34
C LYS A 147 18.62 -13.29 7.85
N GLY A 148 18.76 -14.23 8.80
CA GLY A 148 20.05 -14.69 9.32
C GLY A 148 20.87 -13.56 9.92
N LEU A 149 20.22 -12.65 10.66
CA LEU A 149 20.88 -11.63 11.46
C LEU A 149 21.24 -12.23 12.83
N ALA A 150 22.40 -11.88 13.38
CA ALA A 150 22.77 -12.34 14.72
C ALA A 150 21.81 -11.76 15.78
N PRO A 151 21.32 -12.55 16.75
CA PRO A 151 20.35 -12.09 17.76
C PRO A 151 20.79 -10.83 18.49
N GLU A 152 22.09 -10.71 18.78
CA GLU A 152 22.66 -9.57 19.50
C GLU A 152 22.62 -8.29 18.66
N VAL A 153 22.66 -8.41 17.33
CA VAL A 153 22.49 -7.27 16.41
C VAL A 153 21.02 -6.86 16.38
N ALA A 154 20.11 -7.83 16.33
CA ALA A 154 18.67 -7.56 16.36
C ALA A 154 18.27 -6.85 17.67
N ASP A 155 18.80 -7.30 18.82
CA ASP A 155 18.56 -6.66 20.12
C ASP A 155 19.03 -5.20 20.14
N ARG A 156 20.23 -4.93 19.63
CA ARG A 156 20.73 -3.55 19.53
C ARG A 156 19.90 -2.68 18.59
N ILE A 157 19.30 -3.25 17.55
CA ILE A 157 18.35 -2.51 16.69
C ILE A 157 17.08 -2.20 17.49
N GLY A 158 16.55 -3.19 18.23
CA GLY A 158 15.40 -3.07 19.12
C GLY A 158 15.51 -1.90 20.09
N ASP A 159 16.67 -1.78 20.74
CA ASP A 159 16.98 -0.70 21.68
C ASP A 159 16.69 0.69 21.08
N TYR A 160 16.87 0.89 19.77
CA TYR A 160 16.62 2.16 19.07
C TYR A 160 15.24 2.24 18.43
N VAL A 161 14.83 1.23 17.64
CA VAL A 161 13.61 1.31 16.82
C VAL A 161 12.32 1.32 17.63
N GLN A 162 12.37 0.89 18.89
CA GLN A 162 11.25 0.97 19.82
C GLN A 162 11.11 2.36 20.47
N GLN A 163 12.07 3.27 20.26
CA GLN A 163 12.01 4.62 20.80
C GLN A 163 11.23 5.54 19.85
N HIS A 164 10.27 6.26 20.43
CA HIS A 164 9.56 7.35 19.77
C HIS A 164 9.31 8.48 20.78
N GLY A 165 9.19 9.72 20.31
CA GLY A 165 9.01 10.88 21.20
C GLY A 165 9.10 12.22 20.49
N GLY A 166 9.21 13.30 21.26
CA GLY A 166 9.37 14.66 20.72
C GLY A 166 10.84 15.07 20.57
N VAL A 167 11.08 16.37 20.61
CA VAL A 167 12.44 16.96 20.53
C VAL A 167 13.41 16.44 21.61
N SER A 168 12.91 16.06 22.80
CA SER A 168 13.73 15.51 23.87
C SER A 168 14.44 14.22 23.48
N LEU A 169 13.79 13.37 22.64
CA LEU A 169 14.41 12.16 22.13
C LEU A 169 15.55 12.49 21.17
N VAL A 170 15.40 13.52 20.33
CA VAL A 170 16.48 14.00 19.45
C VAL A 170 17.69 14.44 20.29
N GLU A 171 17.46 15.20 21.36
CA GLU A 171 18.53 15.66 22.26
C GLU A 171 19.21 14.50 23.00
N GLN A 172 18.44 13.51 23.45
CA GLN A 172 18.97 12.29 24.06
C GLN A 172 19.87 11.53 23.07
N LEU A 173 19.43 11.33 21.83
CA LEU A 173 20.19 10.60 20.81
C LEU A 173 21.42 11.34 20.31
N LEU A 174 21.43 12.69 20.35
CA LEU A 174 22.64 13.49 20.10
C LEU A 174 23.72 13.24 21.16
N GLN A 175 23.34 12.87 22.39
CA GLN A 175 24.27 12.51 23.47
C GLN A 175 24.60 11.01 23.50
N ASP A 176 24.00 10.18 22.63
CA ASP A 176 24.29 8.74 22.60
C ASP A 176 25.75 8.50 22.15
N PRO A 177 26.57 7.80 22.95
CA PRO A 177 28.00 7.65 22.69
C PRO A 177 28.34 6.78 21.47
N LYS A 178 27.40 5.97 20.97
CA LYS A 178 27.57 5.17 19.75
C LYS A 178 27.07 5.96 18.54
N LEU A 179 25.90 6.58 18.65
CA LEU A 179 25.25 7.27 17.54
C LEU A 179 26.00 8.56 17.18
N SER A 180 26.54 9.26 18.17
CA SER A 180 27.38 10.45 17.99
C SER A 180 28.71 10.18 17.27
N GLN A 181 29.13 8.92 17.10
CA GLN A 181 30.31 8.59 16.29
C GLN A 181 29.98 8.53 14.79
N SER A 182 28.71 8.44 14.43
CA SER A 182 28.28 8.42 13.03
C SER A 182 28.03 9.84 12.53
N LYS A 183 28.89 10.31 11.62
CA LYS A 183 28.71 11.62 10.97
C LYS A 183 27.32 11.77 10.34
N GLN A 184 26.84 10.73 9.65
CA GLN A 184 25.53 10.76 9.00
C GLN A 184 24.37 10.85 10.01
N ALA A 185 24.47 10.14 11.14
CA ALA A 185 23.44 10.20 12.17
C ALA A 185 23.44 11.58 12.87
N LEU A 186 24.61 12.16 13.12
CA LEU A 186 24.74 13.51 13.66
C LEU A 186 24.14 14.57 12.74
N GLU A 187 24.41 14.50 11.44
CA GLU A 187 23.80 15.41 10.45
C GLU A 187 22.28 15.28 10.46
N GLY A 188 21.75 14.05 10.42
CA GLY A 188 20.31 13.81 10.45
C GLY A 188 19.63 14.28 11.76
N LEU A 189 20.24 14.04 12.92
CA LEU A 189 19.73 14.50 14.21
C LEU A 189 19.83 16.03 14.35
N GLY A 190 20.88 16.64 13.80
CA GLY A 190 21.02 18.10 13.74
C GLY A 190 19.91 18.75 12.90
N ASP A 191 19.62 18.19 11.73
CA ASP A 191 18.52 18.63 10.88
C ASP A 191 17.16 18.44 11.56
N LEU A 192 16.94 17.31 12.26
CA LEU A 192 15.71 17.09 13.03
C LEU A 192 15.56 18.08 14.19
N LYS A 193 16.64 18.38 14.91
CA LYS A 193 16.62 19.39 15.98
C LYS A 193 16.17 20.74 15.42
N LEU A 194 16.76 21.18 14.31
CA LEU A 194 16.38 22.41 13.64
C LEU A 194 14.94 22.38 13.10
N LEU A 195 14.50 21.22 12.58
CA LEU A 195 13.12 21.03 12.15
C LEU A 195 12.15 21.23 13.30
N PHE A 196 12.42 20.67 14.49
CA PHE A 196 11.58 20.88 15.68
C PHE A 196 11.50 22.35 16.09
N GLU A 197 12.60 23.10 16.00
CA GLU A 197 12.56 24.56 16.24
C GLU A 197 11.58 25.27 15.29
N TYR A 198 11.59 24.92 14.01
CA TYR A 198 10.65 25.48 13.03
C TYR A 198 9.20 25.01 13.24
N LEU A 199 9.00 23.75 13.63
CA LEU A 199 7.67 23.21 13.93
C LEU A 199 7.04 23.89 15.15
N THR A 200 7.84 24.21 16.17
CA THR A 200 7.39 25.00 17.32
C THR A 200 7.00 26.42 16.90
N LEU A 201 7.76 27.07 16.01
CA LEU A 201 7.37 28.38 15.46
C LEU A 201 6.08 28.33 14.63
N PHE A 202 5.80 27.20 13.97
CA PHE A 202 4.54 26.95 13.29
C PHE A 202 3.40 26.51 14.22
N GLY A 203 3.68 26.24 15.50
CA GLY A 203 2.70 25.82 16.50
C GLY A 203 2.10 24.44 16.23
N ILE A 204 2.89 23.51 15.69
CA ILE A 204 2.45 22.16 15.32
C ILE A 204 3.38 21.07 15.85
N ASP A 205 4.34 21.39 16.71
CA ASP A 205 5.27 20.44 17.31
C ASP A 205 4.56 19.38 18.18
N ASP A 206 3.41 19.73 18.77
CA ASP A 206 2.55 18.79 19.51
C ASP A 206 1.92 17.70 18.64
N LYS A 207 1.95 17.85 17.30
CA LYS A 207 1.44 16.87 16.33
C LYS A 207 2.52 15.94 15.80
N ILE A 208 3.77 16.14 16.17
CA ILE A 208 4.91 15.42 15.59
C ILE A 208 5.51 14.45 16.61
N SER A 209 5.56 13.18 16.22
CA SER A 209 6.33 12.15 16.91
C SER A 209 7.53 11.80 16.05
N PHE A 210 8.72 11.99 16.58
CA PHE A 210 9.94 11.43 16.03
C PHE A 210 10.00 9.94 16.40
N ASP A 211 9.88 9.08 15.40
CA ASP A 211 9.77 7.63 15.54
C ASP A 211 10.83 6.94 14.69
N LEU A 212 11.72 6.17 15.34
CA LEU A 212 12.85 5.51 14.67
C LEU A 212 12.43 4.24 13.90
N SER A 213 11.20 3.76 14.08
CA SER A 213 10.67 2.63 13.31
C SER A 213 10.25 3.02 11.90
N LEU A 214 10.07 4.31 11.60
CA LEU A 214 9.64 4.79 10.30
C LEU A 214 10.73 4.65 9.24
N ALA A 215 10.65 3.59 8.44
CA ALA A 215 11.63 3.25 7.39
C ALA A 215 10.97 3.02 6.03
N ARG A 216 10.41 4.08 5.43
CA ARG A 216 9.72 4.03 4.11
C ARG A 216 10.51 4.69 2.99
N GLY A 217 10.28 4.24 1.75
CA GLY A 217 10.76 4.93 0.54
C GLY A 217 12.29 5.07 0.42
N LEU A 218 13.03 4.11 0.98
CA LEU A 218 14.49 4.12 1.05
C LEU A 218 15.20 4.10 -0.32
N ASP A 219 14.45 3.88 -1.40
CA ASP A 219 14.95 3.91 -2.76
C ASP A 219 15.26 5.31 -3.27
N TYR A 220 14.63 6.34 -2.69
CA TYR A 220 14.75 7.71 -3.21
C TYR A 220 14.82 8.80 -2.13
N TYR A 221 14.38 8.56 -0.89
CA TYR A 221 14.54 9.54 0.17
C TYR A 221 16.01 9.67 0.62
N THR A 222 16.46 10.90 0.82
CA THR A 222 17.84 11.26 1.17
C THR A 222 17.95 12.08 2.46
N GLY A 223 16.82 12.36 3.13
CA GLY A 223 16.76 13.15 4.36
C GLY A 223 15.52 12.81 5.17
N VAL A 224 14.79 13.82 5.64
CA VAL A 224 13.55 13.62 6.42
C VAL A 224 12.53 12.74 5.70
N ILE A 225 11.86 11.88 6.47
CA ILE A 225 10.74 11.04 6.06
C ILE A 225 9.64 11.24 7.08
N TYR A 226 8.40 11.35 6.63
CA TYR A 226 7.26 11.52 7.51
C TYR A 226 6.02 10.82 6.98
N GLU A 227 5.21 10.35 7.92
CA GLU A 227 3.94 9.70 7.66
C GLU A 227 2.90 10.24 8.65
N ALA A 228 1.73 10.64 8.13
CA ALA A 228 0.61 11.10 8.93
C ALA A 228 -0.37 9.94 9.12
N VAL A 229 -0.62 9.56 10.36
CA VAL A 229 -1.49 8.45 10.74
C VAL A 229 -2.74 8.99 11.42
N LEU A 230 -3.90 8.41 11.10
CA LEU A 230 -5.12 8.69 11.88
C LEU A 230 -5.06 7.99 13.22
N LEU A 231 -5.33 8.73 14.28
CA LEU A 231 -5.39 8.19 15.63
C LEU A 231 -6.83 7.85 16.00
N GLN A 232 -7.02 6.70 16.63
CA GLN A 232 -8.27 6.32 17.29
C GLN A 232 -8.39 7.09 18.61
N THR A 233 -9.61 7.51 18.94
CA THR A 233 -9.88 8.06 20.27
C THR A 233 -9.65 6.94 21.30
N PRO A 234 -8.83 7.16 22.34
CA PRO A 234 -8.60 6.17 23.39
C PRO A 234 -9.93 5.71 24.00
N ALA A 235 -10.10 4.40 24.18
CA ALA A 235 -11.32 3.85 24.78
C ALA A 235 -11.35 4.09 26.30
N GLN A 236 -10.17 4.27 26.91
CA GLN A 236 -10.00 4.54 28.33
C GLN A 236 -9.02 5.70 28.57
N ALA A 237 -9.18 6.39 29.70
CA ALA A 237 -8.25 7.43 30.12
C ALA A 237 -6.91 6.81 30.53
N GLY A 238 -5.84 7.12 29.79
CA GLY A 238 -4.49 6.60 30.02
C GLY A 238 -3.97 5.65 28.93
N GLU A 239 -4.77 5.31 27.92
CA GLU A 239 -4.32 4.58 26.74
C GLU A 239 -3.72 5.54 25.69
N GLU A 240 -2.58 5.16 25.12
CA GLU A 240 -1.98 5.87 23.98
C GLU A 240 -2.88 5.72 22.74
N PRO A 241 -3.07 6.79 21.94
CA PRO A 241 -3.91 6.72 20.75
C PRO A 241 -3.35 5.70 19.74
N LEU A 242 -4.16 4.71 19.37
CA LEU A 242 -3.75 3.69 18.40
C LEU A 242 -3.86 4.22 16.96
N GLY A 243 -2.83 3.94 16.16
CA GLY A 243 -2.82 4.26 14.73
C GLY A 243 -3.79 3.39 13.93
N VAL A 244 -4.77 4.00 13.28
CA VAL A 244 -5.76 3.33 12.40
C VAL A 244 -5.24 3.20 10.97
N GLY A 245 -4.22 3.98 10.63
CA GLY A 245 -3.46 3.87 9.40
C GLY A 245 -3.12 5.21 8.74
N SER A 246 -2.12 5.16 7.87
CA SER A 246 -1.58 6.29 7.13
C SER A 246 -2.58 6.99 6.19
N VAL A 247 -2.56 8.32 6.18
CA VAL A 247 -3.38 9.18 5.31
C VAL A 247 -2.57 10.20 4.52
N ALA A 248 -1.30 10.39 4.87
CA ALA A 248 -0.36 11.16 4.05
C ALA A 248 1.06 10.67 4.32
N ALA A 249 1.96 10.85 3.36
CA ALA A 249 3.38 10.53 3.52
C ALA A 249 4.23 11.48 2.68
N GLY A 250 5.50 11.62 3.02
CA GLY A 250 6.42 12.46 2.28
C GLY A 250 7.84 12.42 2.82
N GLY A 251 8.69 13.25 2.25
CA GLY A 251 10.08 13.34 2.63
C GLY A 251 10.95 14.12 1.64
N ARG A 252 12.25 14.16 1.94
CA ARG A 252 13.29 14.81 1.12
C ARG A 252 13.98 13.80 0.19
N TYR A 253 14.15 14.15 -1.09
CA TYR A 253 14.69 13.27 -2.14
C TYR A 253 15.58 14.04 -3.14
N ASP A 254 16.77 14.42 -2.72
CA ASP A 254 17.63 15.35 -3.48
C ASP A 254 18.32 14.71 -4.70
N GLY A 255 18.32 13.37 -4.79
CA GLY A 255 18.97 12.61 -5.86
C GLY A 255 18.09 12.38 -7.10
N LEU A 256 16.77 12.47 -6.97
CA LEU A 256 15.84 11.94 -7.97
C LEU A 256 15.91 12.71 -9.30
N VAL A 257 15.92 14.04 -9.25
CA VAL A 257 16.02 14.88 -10.45
C VAL A 257 17.35 14.67 -11.18
N GLY A 258 18.43 14.47 -10.43
CA GLY A 258 19.76 14.24 -10.99
C GLY A 258 19.88 12.96 -11.83
N MET A 259 18.98 11.99 -11.65
CA MET A 259 18.93 10.78 -12.48
C MET A 259 18.46 11.06 -13.91
N PHE A 260 17.70 12.15 -14.12
CA PHE A 260 17.14 12.53 -15.41
C PHE A 260 17.87 13.71 -16.07
N ASP A 261 18.64 14.49 -15.30
CA ASP A 261 19.47 15.57 -15.85
C ASP A 261 20.69 14.99 -16.59
N PRO A 262 20.92 15.31 -17.88
CA PRO A 262 22.03 14.74 -18.66
C PRO A 262 23.43 15.03 -18.10
N LYS A 263 23.56 16.05 -17.26
CA LYS A 263 24.82 16.44 -16.60
C LYS A 263 24.88 15.96 -15.15
N GLY A 264 23.89 15.19 -14.69
CA GLY A 264 23.77 14.72 -13.32
C GLY A 264 23.58 15.86 -12.31
N ARG A 265 23.08 17.02 -12.74
CA ARG A 265 22.87 18.16 -11.85
C ARG A 265 21.80 17.81 -10.82
N LYS A 266 22.17 17.82 -9.54
CA LYS A 266 21.24 17.62 -8.44
C LYS A 266 20.33 18.82 -8.24
N VAL A 267 19.06 18.56 -8.01
CA VAL A 267 18.06 19.56 -7.60
C VAL A 267 17.43 19.04 -6.32
N PRO A 268 17.73 19.66 -5.15
CA PRO A 268 17.13 19.26 -3.89
C PRO A 268 15.61 19.36 -3.92
N CYS A 269 14.91 18.36 -3.41
CA CYS A 269 13.45 18.30 -3.43
C CYS A 269 12.92 17.77 -2.10
N VAL A 270 11.81 18.34 -1.64
CA VAL A 270 11.04 17.86 -0.49
C VAL A 270 9.57 18.00 -0.84
N GLY A 271 8.75 17.01 -0.48
CA GLY A 271 7.33 17.04 -0.81
C GLY A 271 6.52 16.00 -0.06
N LEU A 272 5.20 16.11 -0.18
CA LEU A 272 4.21 15.26 0.48
C LEU A 272 3.15 14.79 -0.51
N SER A 273 2.48 13.69 -0.15
CA SER A 273 1.33 13.14 -0.86
C SER A 273 0.22 12.80 0.14
N ILE A 274 -1.02 13.18 -0.19
CA ILE A 274 -2.21 12.92 0.64
C ILE A 274 -2.99 11.75 0.05
N GLY A 275 -3.15 10.67 0.82
CA GLY A 275 -3.91 9.48 0.49
C GLY A 275 -5.42 9.70 0.60
N VAL A 276 -6.01 10.37 -0.39
CA VAL A 276 -7.40 10.83 -0.35
C VAL A 276 -8.45 9.72 -0.34
N GLU A 277 -8.15 8.52 -0.82
CA GLU A 277 -9.12 7.41 -0.85
C GLU A 277 -9.64 7.02 0.54
N ARG A 278 -8.76 7.00 1.56
CA ARG A 278 -9.16 6.75 2.95
C ARG A 278 -9.96 7.92 3.52
N ILE A 279 -9.59 9.15 3.15
CA ILE A 279 -10.28 10.37 3.58
C ILE A 279 -11.71 10.40 3.02
N PHE A 280 -11.91 10.03 1.75
CA PHE A 280 -13.24 9.97 1.14
C PHE A 280 -14.18 9.05 1.93
N SER A 281 -13.73 7.84 2.28
CA SER A 281 -14.52 6.88 3.06
C SER A 281 -14.93 7.44 4.43
N ILE A 282 -14.00 8.12 5.12
CA ILE A 282 -14.28 8.71 6.44
C ILE A 282 -15.25 9.88 6.35
N VAL A 283 -15.10 10.75 5.34
CA VAL A 283 -16.00 11.89 5.15
C VAL A 283 -17.39 11.43 4.73
N GLU A 284 -17.47 10.40 3.88
CA GLU A 284 -18.76 9.80 3.46
C GLU A 284 -19.53 9.23 4.65
N GLN A 285 -18.86 8.52 5.57
CA GLN A 285 -19.47 8.00 6.81
C GLN A 285 -19.96 9.09 7.76
N ARG A 286 -19.31 10.27 7.78
CA ARG A 286 -19.74 11.41 8.61
C ARG A 286 -20.90 12.21 8.01
N LEU A 287 -21.24 11.96 6.75
CA LEU A 287 -22.36 12.62 6.05
C LEU A 287 -23.63 11.74 6.01
N GLU A 288 -23.57 10.54 6.57
CA GLU A 288 -24.73 9.71 6.91
C GLU A 288 -25.28 10.12 8.29
#